data_AF-A0A7C2SAB5-F1
#
_entry.id   AF-A0A7C2SAB5-F1
#
_cell.length_a   1.000
_cell.length_b   1.000
_cell.length_c   1.000
_cell.angle_alpha   90.00
_cell.angle_beta   90.00
_cell.angle_gamma   90.00
#
_symmetry.space_group_name_H-M   'P 1'
#
loop_
_entity.id
_entity.type
_entity.pdbx_description
1 polymer ?
#
loop_
_entity_poly.entity_id
_entity_poly.type
_entity_poly.pdbx_seq_one_letter_code
_entity_poly.pdbx_strand_id
1 'polypeptide(L)'
;SLHALTQYLGNKGVTTLVCAEVEKITGDFQITEVGISYLADNIIFMRYFEAGGQLRKAIGVLKKRLSDFEKSVREIEITRYGIKVGQPLTSFSGILTGTPEFRGSSS
;
A
#
# COMPACT_ATOMS: atom_id res chain seq x y z
N SER A 1 -5.51 -11.36 -21.52
CA SER A 1 -5.34 -11.32 -20.06
C SER A 1 -5.12 -9.87 -19.61
N LEU A 2 -5.31 -9.56 -18.32
CA LEU A 2 -5.05 -8.21 -17.76
C LEU A 2 -3.65 -7.70 -18.11
N HIS A 3 -2.65 -8.59 -18.10
CA HIS A 3 -1.28 -8.31 -18.56
C HIS A 3 -1.19 -7.76 -19.99
N ALA A 4 -1.87 -8.42 -20.92
CA ALA A 4 -1.84 -8.00 -22.33
C ALA A 4 -2.48 -6.62 -22.51
N LEU A 5 -3.53 -6.31 -21.73
CA LEU A 5 -4.16 -4.99 -21.75
C LEU A 5 -3.24 -3.92 -21.19
N THR A 6 -2.60 -4.16 -20.03
CA THR A 6 -1.68 -3.17 -19.43
C THR A 6 -0.46 -2.94 -20.31
N GLN A 7 0.09 -3.99 -20.94
CA GLN A 7 1.15 -3.84 -21.95
C GLN A 7 0.68 -3.05 -23.17
N TYR A 8 -0.49 -3.35 -23.72
CA TYR A 8 -1.02 -2.63 -24.88
C TYR A 8 -1.19 -1.13 -24.59
N LEU A 9 -1.80 -0.78 -23.44
CA LEU A 9 -1.99 0.60 -23.01
C LEU A 9 -0.65 1.30 -22.75
N GLY A 10 0.30 0.61 -22.12
CA GLY A 10 1.67 1.11 -21.92
C GLY A 10 2.38 1.44 -23.23
N ASN A 11 2.29 0.55 -24.23
CA ASN A 11 2.84 0.76 -25.58
C ASN A 11 2.16 1.93 -26.32
N LYS A 12 0.96 2.34 -25.91
CA LYS A 12 0.25 3.51 -26.42
C LYS A 12 0.50 4.78 -25.59
N GLY A 13 1.38 4.73 -24.59
CA GLY A 13 1.70 5.85 -23.71
C GLY A 13 0.59 6.18 -22.70
N VAL A 14 -0.35 5.27 -22.45
CA VAL A 14 -1.47 5.49 -21.53
C VAL A 14 -1.07 5.08 -20.11
N THR A 15 -1.19 6.01 -19.15
CA THR A 15 -1.04 5.69 -17.73
C THR A 15 -2.27 4.91 -17.25
N THR A 16 -2.04 3.70 -16.73
CA THR A 16 -3.13 2.80 -16.30
C THR A 16 -3.05 2.59 -14.79
N LEU A 17 -4.17 2.80 -14.10
CA LEU A 17 -4.34 2.46 -12.69
C LEU A 17 -5.19 1.20 -12.58
N VAL A 18 -4.71 0.22 -11.82
CA VAL A 18 -5.43 -1.03 -11.56
C VAL A 18 -5.65 -1.15 -10.06
N CYS A 19 -6.91 -1.28 -9.65
CA CYS A 19 -7.29 -1.54 -8.28
C CYS A 19 -7.47 -3.05 -8.09
N ALA A 20 -6.82 -3.61 -7.08
CA ALA A 20 -7.00 -5.00 -6.68
C ALA A 20 -7.38 -5.03 -5.21
N GLU A 21 -8.38 -5.83 -4.89
CA GLU A 21 -8.76 -6.12 -3.51
C GLU A 21 -7.87 -7.25 -2.98
N VAL A 22 -7.45 -7.14 -1.73
CA VAL A 22 -6.73 -8.21 -1.03
C VAL A 22 -7.75 -8.87 -0.10
N GLU A 23 -8.00 -10.16 -0.30
CA GLU A 23 -9.05 -10.90 0.43
C GLU A 23 -8.83 -10.93 1.95
N LYS A 24 -7.58 -10.74 2.41
CA LYS A 24 -7.22 -10.77 3.83
C LYS A 24 -6.97 -9.38 4.37
N ILE A 25 -7.80 -8.99 5.33
CA ILE A 25 -7.65 -7.73 6.11
C ILE A 25 -6.48 -7.86 7.11
N THR A 26 -6.25 -9.06 7.64
CA THR A 26 -5.21 -9.39 8.64
C THR A 26 -4.34 -10.57 8.17
N GLY A 27 -3.07 -10.64 8.61
CA GLY A 27 -2.11 -11.69 8.22
C GLY A 27 -1.07 -11.28 7.17
N ASP A 28 -0.27 -12.25 6.72
CA ASP A 28 0.86 -12.00 5.81
C ASP A 28 0.41 -11.33 4.51
N PHE A 29 1.11 -10.26 4.13
CA PHE A 29 0.83 -9.54 2.90
C PHE A 29 1.33 -10.34 1.67
N GLN A 30 0.47 -11.19 1.13
CA GLN A 30 0.77 -12.02 -0.03
C GLN A 30 0.46 -11.27 -1.33
N ILE A 31 1.42 -10.48 -1.83
CA ILE A 31 1.34 -9.86 -3.17
C ILE A 31 1.33 -10.94 -4.27
N THR A 32 1.97 -12.06 -3.96
CA THR A 32 2.18 -13.22 -4.83
C THR A 32 0.90 -13.98 -5.14
N GLU A 33 -0.09 -14.02 -4.24
CA GLU A 33 -1.36 -14.72 -4.48
C GLU A 33 -2.15 -14.12 -5.66
N VAL A 34 -1.94 -12.84 -6.00
CA VAL A 34 -2.69 -12.17 -7.07
C VAL A 34 -1.92 -12.11 -8.40
N GLY A 35 -0.66 -12.58 -8.47
CA GLY A 35 0.14 -12.50 -9.70
C GLY A 35 0.42 -11.07 -10.20
N ILE A 36 0.10 -10.04 -9.41
CA ILE A 36 0.15 -8.61 -9.79
C ILE A 36 1.58 -8.08 -9.83
N SER A 37 2.51 -8.66 -9.06
CA SER A 37 3.92 -8.21 -9.01
C SER A 37 4.60 -8.14 -10.38
N TYR A 38 4.18 -9.00 -11.30
CA TYR A 38 4.68 -9.03 -12.68
C TYR A 38 3.94 -8.05 -13.60
N LEU A 39 2.68 -7.73 -13.28
CA LEU A 39 1.80 -6.89 -14.11
C LEU A 39 2.11 -5.40 -14.00
N ALA A 40 2.66 -4.96 -12.86
CA ALA A 40 2.81 -3.55 -12.54
C ALA A 40 4.27 -3.10 -12.40
N ASP A 41 4.54 -1.89 -12.89
CA ASP A 41 5.79 -1.17 -12.68
C ASP A 41 5.83 -0.53 -11.29
N ASN A 42 4.67 -0.09 -10.79
CA ASN A 42 4.51 0.55 -9.49
C ASN A 42 3.45 -0.18 -8.67
N ILE A 43 3.73 -0.45 -7.40
CA ILE A 43 2.82 -1.12 -6.48
C ILE A 43 2.64 -0.25 -5.25
N ILE A 44 1.43 0.26 -5.07
CA ILE A 44 0.97 0.99 -3.90
C ILE A 44 0.03 0.06 -3.13
N PHE A 45 0.20 -0.01 -1.81
CA PHE A 45 -0.71 -0.73 -0.95
C PHE A 45 -1.44 0.22 -0.01
N MET A 46 -2.64 -0.19 0.38
CA MET A 46 -3.37 0.40 1.49
C MET A 46 -3.73 -0.72 2.46
N ARG A 47 -3.56 -0.48 3.75
CA ARG A 47 -3.80 -1.50 4.78
C ARG A 47 -4.45 -0.90 6.02
N TYR A 48 -5.41 -1.62 6.58
CA TYR A 48 -5.97 -1.30 7.88
C TYR A 48 -5.07 -1.82 9.00
N PHE A 49 -4.97 -1.06 10.08
CA PHE A 49 -4.31 -1.48 11.31
C PHE A 49 -5.05 -0.89 12.51
N GLU A 50 -5.00 -1.58 13.65
CA GLU A 50 -5.58 -1.07 14.89
C GLU A 50 -4.50 -0.36 15.72
N ALA A 51 -4.83 0.81 16.27
CA ALA A 51 -4.02 1.45 17.29
C ALA A 51 -4.91 2.25 18.24
N GLY A 52 -4.74 2.06 19.55
CA GLY A 52 -5.54 2.77 20.56
C GLY A 52 -7.04 2.51 20.45
N GLY A 53 -7.45 1.30 20.06
CA GLY A 53 -8.86 0.95 19.85
C GLY A 53 -9.50 1.60 18.61
N GLN A 54 -8.69 2.18 17.72
CA GLN A 54 -9.16 2.80 16.49
C GLN A 54 -8.64 2.06 15.26
N LEU A 55 -9.53 1.83 14.30
CA LEU A 55 -9.17 1.32 12.99
C LEU A 55 -8.59 2.46 12.13
N ARG A 56 -7.30 2.39 11.85
CA ARG A 56 -6.53 3.38 11.07
C ARG A 56 -6.11 2.78 9.74
N LYS A 57 -5.71 3.64 8.80
CA LYS A 57 -5.26 3.25 7.46
C LYS A 57 -3.82 3.65 7.24
N ALA A 58 -3.05 2.73 6.69
CA ALA A 58 -1.68 2.93 6.24
C ALA A 58 -1.62 2.89 4.72
N ILE A 59 -0.72 3.68 4.13
CA ILE A 59 -0.36 3.67 2.72
C ILE A 59 1.15 3.55 2.58
N GLY A 60 1.60 2.85 1.55
CA GLY A 60 3.01 2.79 1.20
C GLY A 60 3.26 2.28 -0.21
N VAL A 61 4.52 2.38 -0.64
CA VAL A 61 4.97 1.89 -1.93
C VAL A 61 5.84 0.65 -1.69
N LEU A 62 5.55 -0.44 -2.40
CA LEU A 62 6.30 -1.69 -2.30
C LEU A 62 7.30 -1.85 -3.44
N LYS A 63 6.95 -1.29 -4.59
CA LYS A 63 7.77 -1.38 -5.81
C LYS A 63 7.54 -0.12 -6.63
N LYS A 64 8.63 0.40 -7.17
CA LYS A 64 8.65 1.40 -8.22
C LYS A 64 9.77 1.04 -9.18
N ARG A 65 9.50 0.95 -10.48
CA ARG A 65 10.57 0.78 -11.49
C ARG A 65 11.14 2.14 -11.88
N LEU A 66 12.39 2.15 -12.32
CA LEU A 66 13.08 3.30 -12.96
C LEU A 66 13.42 4.49 -12.04
N SER A 67 13.04 4.49 -10.76
CA SER A 67 13.39 5.56 -9.82
C SER A 67 13.13 5.17 -8.36
N ASP A 68 13.69 5.93 -7.42
CA ASP A 68 13.48 5.73 -5.98
C ASP A 68 12.06 6.10 -5.54
N PHE A 69 11.68 5.65 -4.35
CA PHE A 69 10.36 5.85 -3.77
C PHE A 69 10.42 6.04 -2.25
N GLU A 70 9.33 6.58 -1.70
CA GLU A 70 9.14 6.74 -0.25
C GLU A 70 9.13 5.38 0.45
N LYS A 71 10.12 5.13 1.31
CA LYS A 71 10.28 3.85 2.02
C LYS A 71 9.48 3.81 3.33
N SER A 72 8.99 4.95 3.82
CA SER A 72 8.15 4.98 5.00
C SER A 72 6.73 4.54 4.69
N VAL A 73 6.15 3.79 5.63
CA VAL A 73 4.70 3.58 5.68
C VAL A 73 4.09 4.79 6.35
N ARG A 74 3.08 5.38 5.73
CA ARG A 74 2.43 6.61 6.20
C ARG A 74 0.98 6.36 6.54
N GLU A 75 0.45 7.15 7.47
CA GLU A 75 -0.99 7.18 7.70
C GLU A 75 -1.71 7.82 6.51
N ILE A 76 -2.93 7.37 6.24
CA ILE A 76 -3.81 7.98 5.23
C ILE A 76 -5.20 8.26 5.82
N GLU A 77 -5.69 9.47 5.58
CA GLU A 77 -7.03 9.91 5.95
C GLU A 77 -7.84 10.20 4.69
N ILE A 78 -9.09 9.73 4.66
CA ILE A 78 -10.06 10.15 3.64
C ILE A 78 -10.87 11.29 4.26
N THR A 79 -10.70 12.48 3.71
CA THR A 79 -11.34 13.70 4.19
C THR A 79 -12.40 14.18 3.18
N ARG A 80 -13.17 15.20 3.54
CA ARG A 80 -14.09 15.88 2.61
C ARG A 80 -13.37 16.52 1.40
N TYR A 81 -12.04 16.67 1.46
CA TYR A 81 -11.21 17.19 0.38
C TYR A 81 -10.46 16.09 -0.40
N GLY A 82 -10.77 14.82 -0.13
CA GLY A 82 -10.09 13.67 -0.70
C GLY A 82 -9.02 13.08 0.20
N ILE A 83 -8.05 12.42 -0.42
CA ILE A 83 -6.99 11.67 0.26
C ILE A 83 -5.94 12.62 0.85
N LYS A 84 -5.67 12.46 2.14
CA LYS A 84 -4.59 13.13 2.84
C LYS A 84 -3.57 12.09 3.31
N VAL A 85 -2.33 12.23 2.84
CA VAL A 85 -1.21 11.40 3.28
C VAL A 85 -0.55 12.08 4.49
N GLY A 86 -0.64 11.42 5.65
CA GLY A 86 -0.14 11.89 6.93
C GLY A 86 1.34 11.61 7.16
N GLN A 87 1.71 11.57 8.44
CA GLN A 87 3.10 11.36 8.87
C GLN A 87 3.54 9.90 8.69
N PRO A 88 4.86 9.67 8.56
CA PRO A 88 5.45 8.34 8.71
C PRO A 88 5.04 7.68 10.04
N LEU A 89 4.63 6.41 9.98
CA LEU A 89 4.24 5.61 11.14
C LEU A 89 5.47 5.03 11.86
N THR A 90 6.44 5.88 12.21
CA THR A 90 7.74 5.46 12.80
C THR A 90 7.61 4.79 14.16
N SER A 91 6.53 5.08 14.89
CA SER A 91 6.22 4.46 16.18
C SER A 91 5.58 3.08 16.05
N PHE A 92 5.45 2.52 14.85
CA PHE A 92 4.84 1.21 14.62
C PHE A 92 5.78 0.29 13.82
N SER A 93 5.80 -1.00 14.19
CA SER A 93 6.38 -2.08 13.39
C SER A 93 5.32 -3.14 13.08
N GLY A 94 5.54 -3.99 12.08
CA GLY A 94 4.62 -5.11 11.80
C GLY A 94 3.30 -4.75 11.10
N ILE A 95 3.15 -3.51 10.60
CA ILE A 95 1.97 -3.11 9.81
C ILE A 95 1.79 -4.04 8.60
N LEU A 96 2.88 -4.36 7.89
CA LEU A 96 2.85 -5.24 6.72
C LEU A 96 2.63 -6.72 7.05
N THR A 97 2.92 -7.17 8.27
CA THR A 97 2.65 -8.56 8.71
C THR A 97 1.25 -8.70 9.29
N GLY A 98 0.53 -7.59 9.48
CA GLY A 98 -0.81 -7.57 10.08
C GLY A 98 -0.80 -7.67 11.60
N THR A 99 0.37 -7.59 12.23
CA THR A 99 0.57 -7.61 13.68
C THR A 99 1.26 -6.31 14.09
N PRO A 100 0.55 -5.16 14.07
CA PRO A 100 1.14 -3.87 14.39
C PRO A 100 1.54 -3.82 15.87
N GLU A 101 2.80 -3.50 16.12
CA GLU A 101 3.34 -3.26 17.47
C GLU A 101 3.69 -1.79 17.61
N PHE A 102 3.18 -1.15 18.65
CA PHE A 102 3.56 0.21 18.99
C PHE A 102 4.90 0.21 19.74
N ARG A 103 5.86 0.98 19.23
CA ARG A 103 7.21 1.18 19.79
C ARG A 103 7.48 2.62 20.21
N GLY A 104 6.47 3.48 20.22
CA GLY A 104 6.62 4.83 20.74
C GLY A 104 6.96 4.76 22.23
N SER A 105 7.90 5.60 22.68
CA SER A 105 8.17 5.77 24.09
C SER A 105 6.90 6.24 24.79
N SER A 106 6.33 5.41 25.66
CA SER A 106 5.33 5.83 26.64
C SER A 106 5.99 6.86 27.55
N SER A 107 5.73 8.13 27.25
CA SER A 107 6.07 9.25 28.14
C SER A 107 4.94 9.44 29.13
#